data_AF-A0A957DXV0-F1
#
_entry.id   AF-A0A957DXV0-F1
#
_cell.length_a   1.000
_cell.length_b   1.000
_cell.length_c   1.000
_cell.angle_alpha   90.00
_cell.angle_beta   90.00
_cell.angle_gamma   90.00
#
_symmetry.space_group_name_H-M   'P 1'
#
loop_
_entity.id
_entity.type
_entity.pdbx_description
1 polymer ?
#
loop_
_entity_poly.entity_id
_entity_poly.type
_entity_poly.pdbx_seq_one_letter_code
_entity_poly.pdbx_strand_id
1 'polypeptide(L)'
;AAEKQCQVMVTSRPYAYTEEAQWRLPAAQFPVVSLAPFADEQITAFNRAWYVRVMGPRRGWDDDQCRQRAEILTNTLLNLPHLRRLAASPLLLTLIAQVHGEGGTLPDNRADLYRRAVELLLMRWENRIVLDTRPGEEVTAEEVLWLGVPAAHLQNVLAQIAYNAHKQQGELAAGGAQAEQAAAEQVAEISHTELKLALVARFDSGAKADQILNYIQHRAGLLLAQDEAVYTFPHR
;
A
#
# COMPACT_ATOMS: atom_id res chain seq x y z
N ALA A 1 41.80 21.02 -6.08
CA ALA A 1 40.62 21.30 -5.23
C ALA A 1 40.35 20.03 -4.42
N ALA A 2 40.22 20.12 -3.10
CA ALA A 2 39.89 18.95 -2.28
C ALA A 2 38.44 18.54 -2.61
N GLU A 3 38.24 17.31 -3.08
CA GLU A 3 36.90 16.76 -3.31
C GLU A 3 36.16 16.71 -1.97
N LYS A 4 34.98 17.34 -1.90
CA LYS A 4 34.14 17.28 -0.71
C LYS A 4 33.63 15.85 -0.56
N GLN A 5 33.99 15.19 0.54
CA GLN A 5 33.38 13.92 0.91
C GLN A 5 31.89 14.14 1.23
N CYS A 6 31.02 13.51 0.46
CA CYS A 6 29.58 13.50 0.69
C CYS A 6 29.15 12.14 1.24
N GLN A 7 28.32 12.13 2.27
CA GLN A 7 27.66 10.92 2.73
C GLN A 7 26.47 10.61 1.82
N VAL A 8 26.38 9.36 1.36
CA VAL A 8 25.34 8.89 0.44
C VAL A 8 24.59 7.74 1.09
N MET A 9 23.25 7.83 1.12
CA MET A 9 22.37 6.73 1.50
C MET A 9 21.57 6.32 0.26
N VAL A 10 21.61 5.02 -0.07
CA VAL A 10 20.89 4.46 -1.21
C VAL A 10 19.74 3.62 -0.67
N THR A 11 18.53 3.85 -1.19
CA THR A 11 17.35 3.05 -0.86
C THR A 11 16.96 2.22 -2.07
N SER A 12 16.68 0.93 -1.86
CA SER A 12 16.19 0.03 -2.89
C SER A 12 14.97 -0.75 -2.41
N ARG A 13 14.25 -1.38 -3.33
CA ARG A 13 13.28 -2.41 -3.00
C ARG A 13 14.01 -3.73 -2.71
N PRO A 14 13.56 -4.55 -1.74
CA PRO A 14 14.24 -5.79 -1.39
C PRO A 14 14.47 -6.73 -2.59
N TYR A 15 13.45 -6.94 -3.42
CA TYR A 15 13.53 -7.80 -4.61
C TYR A 15 14.50 -7.29 -5.68
N ALA A 16 14.74 -5.98 -5.72
CA ALA A 16 15.67 -5.42 -6.69
C ALA A 16 17.12 -5.65 -6.20
N TYR A 17 17.37 -5.70 -4.89
CA TYR A 17 18.74 -5.75 -4.34
C TYR A 17 19.06 -7.07 -3.64
N THR A 18 18.80 -8.19 -4.32
CA THR A 18 19.09 -9.54 -3.79
C THR A 18 20.60 -9.83 -3.74
N GLU A 19 20.99 -10.94 -3.11
CA GLU A 19 22.41 -11.29 -3.00
C GLU A 19 23.05 -11.66 -4.35
N GLU A 20 22.24 -12.15 -5.29
CA GLU A 20 22.63 -12.60 -6.62
C GLU A 20 22.68 -11.46 -7.65
N ALA A 21 22.23 -10.25 -7.29
CA ALA A 21 22.19 -9.12 -8.21
C ALA A 21 23.61 -8.72 -8.66
N GLN A 22 23.84 -8.73 -9.98
CA GLN A 22 25.17 -8.43 -10.56
C GLN A 22 25.64 -6.99 -10.32
N TRP A 23 24.73 -6.09 -9.94
CA TRP A 23 24.94 -4.65 -9.80
C TRP A 23 24.98 -4.19 -8.34
N ARG A 24 25.24 -5.10 -7.38
CA ARG A 24 25.43 -4.72 -5.97
C ARG A 24 26.62 -3.77 -5.79
N LEU A 25 26.44 -2.84 -4.86
CA LEU A 25 27.50 -1.94 -4.44
C LEU A 25 28.46 -2.68 -3.50
N PRO A 26 29.73 -2.25 -3.40
CA PRO A 26 30.69 -2.89 -2.52
C PRO A 26 30.21 -2.87 -1.07
N ALA A 27 29.97 -4.03 -0.46
CA ALA A 27 29.41 -4.14 0.89
C ALA A 27 30.25 -3.43 1.98
N ALA A 28 31.57 -3.34 1.76
CA ALA A 28 32.48 -2.62 2.66
C ALA A 28 32.25 -1.10 2.66
N GLN A 29 31.71 -0.54 1.58
CA GLN A 29 31.40 0.90 1.44
C GLN A 29 29.91 1.17 1.66
N PHE A 30 29.05 0.22 1.29
CA PHE A 30 27.60 0.31 1.38
C PHE A 30 27.04 -0.89 2.16
N PRO A 31 27.10 -0.87 3.51
CA PRO A 31 26.48 -1.91 4.32
C PRO A 31 24.96 -1.90 4.11
N VAL A 32 24.38 -3.10 3.99
CA VAL A 32 22.96 -3.28 3.69
C VAL A 32 22.18 -3.46 4.99
N VAL A 33 21.11 -2.69 5.12
CA VAL A 33 20.16 -2.79 6.24
C VAL A 33 18.74 -2.83 5.70
N SER A 34 17.90 -3.65 6.33
CA SER A 34 16.48 -3.77 5.98
C SER A 34 15.63 -2.97 6.96
N LEU A 35 14.64 -2.25 6.45
CA LEU A 35 13.65 -1.59 7.29
C LEU A 35 12.72 -2.64 7.90
N ALA A 36 12.72 -2.74 9.22
CA ALA A 36 11.83 -3.63 9.95
C ALA A 36 10.37 -3.10 9.94
N PRO A 37 9.37 -3.99 10.06
CA PRO A 37 8.00 -3.59 10.36
C PRO A 37 7.92 -2.78 11.66
N PHE A 38 6.87 -1.97 11.81
CA PHE A 38 6.63 -1.24 13.05
C PHE A 38 6.24 -2.18 14.19
N ALA A 39 6.89 -1.98 15.33
CA ALA A 39 6.46 -2.53 16.62
C ALA A 39 5.23 -1.77 17.17
N ASP A 40 4.55 -2.35 18.15
CA ASP A 40 3.35 -1.79 18.78
C ASP A 40 3.57 -0.38 19.33
N GLU A 41 4.75 -0.12 19.91
CA GLU A 41 5.13 1.19 20.44
C GLU A 41 5.28 2.21 19.31
N GLN A 42 5.80 1.78 18.15
CA GLN A 42 5.94 2.63 16.97
C GLN A 42 4.57 2.91 16.32
N ILE A 43 3.66 1.93 16.29
CA ILE A 43 2.27 2.12 15.85
C ILE A 43 1.57 3.17 16.73
N THR A 44 1.72 3.04 18.05
CA THR A 44 1.15 3.96 19.04
C THR A 44 1.71 5.37 18.86
N ALA A 45 3.04 5.50 18.74
CA ALA A 45 3.70 6.78 18.53
C ALA A 45 3.30 7.43 17.20
N PHE A 46 3.18 6.63 16.14
CA PHE A 46 2.71 7.09 14.83
C PHE A 46 1.30 7.66 14.94
N ASN A 47 0.35 6.92 15.51
CA ASN A 47 -1.04 7.37 15.64
C ASN A 47 -1.13 8.68 16.40
N ARG A 48 -0.44 8.80 17.54
CA ARG A 48 -0.42 10.04 18.32
C ARG A 48 0.10 11.22 17.49
N ALA A 49 1.23 11.04 16.80
CA ALA A 49 1.81 12.10 15.97
C ALA A 49 0.92 12.44 14.78
N TRP A 50 0.32 11.44 14.13
CA TRP A 50 -0.55 11.61 12.98
C TRP A 50 -1.80 12.43 13.31
N TYR A 51 -2.46 12.11 14.43
CA TYR A 51 -3.65 12.84 14.83
C TYR A 51 -3.34 14.29 15.19
N VAL A 52 -2.29 14.53 15.98
CA VAL A 52 -1.90 15.89 16.39
C VAL A 52 -1.41 16.73 15.19
N ARG A 53 -0.61 16.16 14.29
CA ARG A 53 0.08 16.94 13.25
C ARG A 53 -0.64 16.98 11.91
N VAL A 54 -1.50 16.01 11.63
CA VAL A 54 -2.15 15.87 10.32
C VAL A 54 -3.66 16.01 10.44
N MET A 55 -4.30 15.16 11.24
CA MET A 55 -5.77 15.15 11.29
C MET A 55 -6.34 16.34 12.05
N GLY A 56 -5.75 16.71 13.20
CA GLY A 56 -6.20 17.81 14.04
C GLY A 56 -6.31 19.12 13.29
N PRO A 57 -5.22 19.61 12.66
CA PRO A 57 -5.26 20.83 11.86
C PRO A 57 -6.26 20.77 10.69
N ARG A 58 -6.42 19.60 10.05
CA ARG A 58 -7.35 19.42 8.92
C ARG A 58 -8.82 19.40 9.34
N ARG A 59 -9.11 18.99 10.58
CA ARG A 59 -10.48 18.79 11.07
C ARG A 59 -10.91 19.84 12.09
N GLY A 60 -9.99 20.72 12.49
CA GLY A 60 -10.22 21.69 13.56
C GLY A 60 -10.39 21.02 14.93
N TRP A 61 -9.73 19.88 15.15
CA TRP A 61 -9.80 19.19 16.43
C TRP A 61 -8.81 19.78 17.44
N ASP A 62 -9.23 19.85 18.70
CA ASP A 62 -8.34 20.18 19.81
C ASP A 62 -7.42 19.00 20.18
N ASP A 63 -6.49 19.25 21.10
CA ASP A 63 -5.49 18.26 21.53
C ASP A 63 -6.12 17.03 22.19
N ASP A 64 -7.24 17.19 22.90
CA ASP A 64 -7.90 16.10 23.61
C ASP A 64 -8.71 15.22 22.66
N GLN A 65 -9.38 15.80 21.68
CA GLN A 65 -10.00 15.07 20.57
C GLN A 65 -8.96 14.29 19.75
N CYS A 66 -7.80 14.92 19.45
CA CYS A 66 -6.69 14.24 18.79
C CYS A 66 -6.20 13.04 19.59
N ARG A 67 -6.00 13.22 20.91
CA ARG A 67 -5.54 12.18 21.83
C ARG A 67 -6.53 11.02 21.91
N GLN A 68 -7.80 11.31 22.17
CA GLN A 68 -8.87 10.32 22.30
C GLN A 68 -9.00 9.48 21.02
N ARG A 69 -8.97 10.12 19.84
CA ARG A 69 -9.06 9.39 18.56
C ARG A 69 -7.83 8.54 18.27
N ALA A 70 -6.63 9.01 18.61
CA ALA A 70 -5.41 8.22 18.48
C ALA A 70 -5.44 6.99 19.41
N GLU A 71 -5.96 7.14 20.63
CA GLU A 71 -6.14 6.05 21.60
C GLU A 71 -7.16 5.02 21.11
N ILE A 72 -8.33 5.47 20.62
CA ILE A 72 -9.36 4.59 20.04
C ILE A 72 -8.76 3.77 18.90
N LEU A 73 -8.07 4.41 17.96
CA LEU A 73 -7.46 3.70 16.84
C LEU A 73 -6.40 2.72 17.32
N THR A 74 -5.50 3.15 18.22
CA THR A 74 -4.43 2.29 18.74
C THR A 74 -4.99 1.06 19.45
N ASN A 75 -5.97 1.23 20.33
CA ASN A 75 -6.63 0.13 21.01
C ASN A 75 -7.31 -0.83 20.01
N THR A 76 -7.95 -0.29 18.98
CA THR A 76 -8.60 -1.11 17.94
C THR A 76 -7.59 -1.95 17.18
N LEU A 77 -6.46 -1.35 16.80
CA LEU A 77 -5.40 -2.02 16.06
C LEU A 77 -4.71 -3.10 16.89
N LEU A 78 -4.36 -2.80 18.14
CA LEU A 78 -3.59 -3.74 18.97
C LEU A 78 -4.44 -4.89 19.52
N ASN A 79 -5.74 -4.69 19.72
CA ASN A 79 -6.65 -5.73 20.22
C ASN A 79 -7.13 -6.70 19.14
N LEU A 80 -7.02 -6.34 17.85
CA LEU A 80 -7.43 -7.17 16.73
C LEU A 80 -6.20 -7.70 15.98
N PRO A 81 -5.82 -8.99 16.14
CA PRO A 81 -4.57 -9.53 15.60
C PRO A 81 -4.38 -9.30 14.08
N HIS A 82 -5.46 -9.35 13.32
CA HIS A 82 -5.42 -9.09 11.89
C HIS A 82 -5.08 -7.63 11.57
N LEU A 83 -5.71 -6.66 12.26
CA LEU A 83 -5.39 -5.24 12.09
C LEU A 83 -4.00 -4.89 12.62
N ARG A 84 -3.56 -5.51 13.72
CA ARG A 84 -2.21 -5.33 14.25
C ARG A 84 -1.15 -5.67 13.21
N ARG A 85 -1.31 -6.80 12.51
CA ARG A 85 -0.39 -7.20 11.42
C ARG A 85 -0.37 -6.21 10.27
N LEU A 86 -1.53 -5.64 9.91
CA LEU A 86 -1.60 -4.61 8.88
C LEU A 86 -0.92 -3.30 9.33
N ALA A 87 -1.17 -2.89 10.57
CA ALA A 87 -0.60 -1.68 11.16
C ALA A 87 0.94 -1.73 11.29
N ALA A 88 1.54 -2.93 11.30
CA ALA A 88 3.00 -3.08 11.26
C ALA A 88 3.62 -2.56 9.95
N SER A 89 2.84 -2.45 8.86
CA SER A 89 3.25 -1.78 7.63
C SER A 89 2.95 -0.28 7.72
N PRO A 90 3.98 0.61 7.71
CA PRO A 90 3.76 2.06 7.85
C PRO A 90 2.82 2.65 6.80
N LEU A 91 2.82 2.08 5.59
CA LEU A 91 1.90 2.48 4.52
C LEU A 91 0.45 2.15 4.90
N LEU A 92 0.18 0.91 5.29
CA LEU A 92 -1.17 0.47 5.65
C LEU A 92 -1.66 1.19 6.91
N LEU A 93 -0.80 1.37 7.91
CA LEU A 93 -1.11 2.16 9.09
C LEU A 93 -1.55 3.59 8.73
N THR A 94 -0.84 4.22 7.79
CA THR A 94 -1.22 5.56 7.31
C THR A 94 -2.61 5.57 6.67
N LEU A 95 -2.93 4.56 5.85
CA LEU A 95 -4.24 4.45 5.18
C LEU A 95 -5.35 4.22 6.20
N ILE A 96 -5.16 3.28 7.12
CA ILE A 96 -6.10 3.01 8.22
C ILE A 96 -6.33 4.29 9.05
N ALA A 97 -5.26 4.99 9.42
CA ALA A 97 -5.36 6.23 10.21
C ALA A 97 -6.11 7.34 9.47
N GLN A 98 -5.91 7.44 8.15
CA GLN A 98 -6.65 8.36 7.28
C GLN A 98 -8.14 8.00 7.23
N VAL A 99 -8.49 6.73 6.96
CA VAL A 99 -9.89 6.25 6.94
C VAL A 99 -10.58 6.52 8.27
N HIS A 100 -9.93 6.20 9.39
CA HIS A 100 -10.48 6.44 10.72
C HIS A 100 -10.64 7.94 11.01
N GLY A 101 -9.69 8.77 10.57
CA GLY A 101 -9.75 10.23 10.73
C GLY A 101 -10.87 10.89 9.91
N GLU A 102 -11.20 10.31 8.75
CA GLU A 102 -12.24 10.79 7.85
C GLU A 102 -13.65 10.29 8.22
N GLY A 103 -13.79 9.01 8.54
CA GLY A 103 -15.09 8.38 8.84
C GLY A 103 -15.43 8.35 10.33
N GLY A 104 -14.47 8.62 11.20
CA GLY A 104 -14.63 8.57 12.65
C GLY A 104 -14.59 7.16 13.25
N THR A 105 -14.81 6.13 12.45
CA THR A 105 -14.69 4.70 12.80
C THR A 105 -14.02 3.93 11.66
N LEU A 106 -13.41 2.78 11.99
CA LEU A 106 -13.01 1.81 10.97
C LEU A 106 -14.24 1.02 10.50
N PRO A 107 -14.32 0.63 9.22
CA PRO A 107 -15.37 -0.27 8.74
C PRO A 107 -15.35 -1.60 9.49
N ASP A 108 -16.54 -2.17 9.72
CA ASP A 108 -16.70 -3.43 10.48
C ASP A 108 -16.15 -4.66 9.74
N ASN A 109 -16.07 -4.59 8.41
CA ASN A 109 -15.53 -5.68 7.59
C ASN A 109 -14.23 -5.28 6.89
N ARG A 110 -13.33 -6.26 6.74
CA ARG A 110 -12.02 -6.08 6.11
C ARG A 110 -12.11 -5.58 4.67
N ALA A 111 -13.14 -6.02 3.93
CA ALA A 111 -13.28 -5.71 2.51
C ALA A 111 -13.53 -4.21 2.29
N ASP A 112 -14.35 -3.59 3.14
CA ASP A 112 -14.62 -2.16 3.11
C ASP A 112 -13.40 -1.34 3.56
N LEU A 113 -12.64 -1.81 4.55
CA LEU A 113 -11.38 -1.18 4.92
C LEU A 113 -10.40 -1.19 3.74
N TYR A 114 -10.27 -2.32 3.05
CA TYR A 114 -9.41 -2.43 1.88
C TYR A 114 -9.90 -1.58 0.71
N ARG A 115 -11.19 -1.59 0.43
CA ARG A 115 -11.80 -0.76 -0.60
C ARG A 115 -11.50 0.72 -0.36
N ARG A 116 -11.72 1.23 0.86
CA ARG A 116 -11.40 2.62 1.23
C ARG A 116 -9.91 2.92 1.16
N ALA A 117 -9.06 1.97 1.53
CA ALA A 117 -7.61 2.12 1.43
C ALA A 117 -7.15 2.22 -0.05
N VAL A 118 -7.72 1.42 -0.95
CA VAL A 118 -7.47 1.47 -2.39
C VAL A 118 -7.98 2.79 -2.99
N GLU A 119 -9.19 3.22 -2.63
CA GLU A 119 -9.76 4.52 -3.00
C GLU A 119 -8.82 5.67 -2.60
N LEU A 120 -8.38 5.69 -1.34
CA LEU A 120 -7.47 6.73 -0.82
C LEU A 120 -6.11 6.72 -1.51
N LEU A 121 -5.56 5.52 -1.79
CA LEU A 121 -4.34 5.42 -2.57
C LEU A 121 -4.57 6.08 -3.93
N LEU A 122 -5.55 5.61 -4.71
CA LEU A 122 -5.88 6.16 -6.03
C LEU A 122 -6.07 7.69 -6.02
N MET A 123 -6.79 8.25 -5.05
CA MET A 123 -6.98 9.70 -4.89
C MET A 123 -5.69 10.44 -4.54
N ARG A 124 -4.87 9.91 -3.62
CA ARG A 124 -3.58 10.53 -3.25
C ARG A 124 -2.62 10.57 -4.44
N TRP A 125 -2.74 9.61 -5.37
CA TRP A 125 -1.93 9.55 -6.58
C TRP A 125 -2.31 10.62 -7.60
N GLU A 126 -3.60 10.86 -7.82
CA GLU A 126 -4.07 11.96 -8.68
C GLU A 126 -3.53 13.32 -8.20
N ASN A 127 -3.64 13.56 -6.89
CA ASN A 127 -3.16 14.80 -6.28
C ASN A 127 -1.64 14.98 -6.44
N ARG A 128 -0.83 13.92 -6.32
CA ARG A 128 0.62 14.04 -6.51
C ARG A 128 1.00 14.35 -7.96
N ILE A 129 0.33 13.73 -8.94
CA ILE A 129 0.62 14.01 -10.35
C ILE A 129 0.31 15.46 -10.69
N VAL A 130 -0.76 16.01 -10.14
CA VAL A 130 -1.09 17.43 -10.37
C VAL A 130 -0.12 18.35 -9.65
N LEU A 131 0.32 18.04 -8.43
CA LEU A 131 1.40 18.82 -7.80
C LEU A 131 2.70 18.81 -8.61
N ASP A 132 3.05 17.69 -9.24
CA ASP A 132 4.26 17.56 -10.05
C ASP A 132 4.14 18.22 -11.45
N THR A 133 2.94 18.23 -12.03
CA THR A 133 2.72 18.64 -13.44
C THR A 133 2.08 20.02 -13.57
N ARG A 134 1.28 20.43 -12.57
CA ARG A 134 0.51 21.67 -12.52
C ARG A 134 0.42 22.20 -11.07
N PRO A 135 1.50 22.82 -10.57
CA PRO A 135 1.56 23.29 -9.19
C PRO A 135 0.43 24.28 -8.90
N GLY A 136 -0.44 23.97 -7.94
CA GLY A 136 -1.51 24.88 -7.46
C GLY A 136 -2.94 24.56 -7.93
N GLU A 137 -3.14 23.53 -8.76
CA GLU A 137 -4.49 23.02 -9.08
C GLU A 137 -4.91 21.94 -8.06
N GLU A 138 -6.08 22.08 -7.45
CA GLU A 138 -6.75 20.97 -6.75
C GLU A 138 -7.51 20.12 -7.78
N VAL A 139 -7.28 18.81 -7.78
CA VAL A 139 -8.06 17.87 -8.59
C VAL A 139 -9.31 17.52 -7.82
N THR A 140 -10.47 17.87 -8.35
CA THR A 140 -11.69 17.16 -8.00
C THR A 140 -11.52 15.73 -8.52
N ALA A 141 -11.61 14.74 -7.62
CA ALA A 141 -11.49 13.30 -7.91
C ALA A 141 -12.68 12.79 -8.76
N GLU A 142 -13.07 13.55 -9.77
CA GLU A 142 -14.17 13.28 -10.68
C GLU A 142 -13.71 12.22 -11.68
N GLU A 143 -14.01 10.98 -11.28
CA GLU A 143 -14.34 9.82 -12.11
C GLU A 143 -13.29 9.34 -13.11
N VAL A 144 -12.14 10.00 -13.29
CA VAL A 144 -11.13 9.68 -14.30
C VAL A 144 -9.71 9.91 -13.76
N LEU A 145 -8.96 8.82 -13.56
CA LEU A 145 -7.54 8.86 -13.21
C LEU A 145 -6.75 9.65 -14.26
N TRP A 146 -5.58 10.20 -13.92
CA TRP A 146 -4.63 10.80 -14.90
C TRP A 146 -4.45 9.96 -16.17
N LEU A 147 -4.58 8.64 -16.02
CA LEU A 147 -4.56 7.67 -17.09
C LEU A 147 -5.77 7.73 -18.04
N GLY A 148 -6.71 8.66 -17.89
CA GLY A 148 -7.92 8.75 -18.72
C GLY A 148 -8.86 7.55 -18.54
N VAL A 149 -8.82 6.88 -17.39
CA VAL A 149 -9.65 5.70 -17.10
C VAL A 149 -10.40 5.88 -15.79
N PRO A 150 -11.66 5.40 -15.69
CA PRO A 150 -12.38 5.54 -14.44
C PRO A 150 -11.78 4.76 -13.29
N ALA A 151 -11.65 5.42 -12.13
CA ALA A 151 -11.10 4.81 -10.93
C ALA A 151 -11.86 3.53 -10.54
N ALA A 152 -13.19 3.56 -10.65
CA ALA A 152 -14.06 2.40 -10.41
C ALA A 152 -13.73 1.20 -11.32
N HIS A 153 -13.38 1.44 -12.59
CA HIS A 153 -13.01 0.36 -13.50
C HIS A 153 -11.69 -0.30 -13.10
N LEU A 154 -10.71 0.51 -12.67
CA LEU A 154 -9.45 -0.01 -12.17
C LEU A 154 -9.65 -0.79 -10.87
N GLN A 155 -10.44 -0.25 -9.94
CA GLN A 155 -10.79 -0.92 -8.69
C GLN A 155 -11.45 -2.27 -8.92
N ASN A 156 -12.40 -2.36 -9.87
CA ASN A 156 -13.08 -3.61 -10.18
C ASN A 156 -12.11 -4.67 -10.72
N VAL A 157 -11.16 -4.29 -11.58
CA VAL A 157 -10.13 -5.22 -12.08
C VAL A 157 -9.25 -5.70 -10.93
N LEU A 158 -8.78 -4.79 -10.07
CA LEU A 158 -7.94 -5.13 -8.93
C LEU A 158 -8.68 -6.03 -7.92
N ALA A 159 -9.95 -5.75 -7.65
CA ALA A 159 -10.79 -6.54 -6.76
C ALA A 159 -11.01 -7.96 -7.31
N GLN A 160 -11.26 -8.09 -8.62
CA GLN A 160 -11.45 -9.40 -9.26
C GLN A 160 -10.15 -10.23 -9.22
N ILE A 161 -9.02 -9.60 -9.51
CA ILE A 161 -7.71 -10.24 -9.43
C ILE A 161 -7.41 -10.69 -7.99
N ALA A 162 -7.65 -9.83 -7.00
CA ALA A 162 -7.49 -10.17 -5.59
C ALA A 162 -8.37 -11.37 -5.20
N TYR A 163 -9.65 -11.33 -5.57
CA TYR A 163 -10.59 -12.41 -5.30
C TYR A 163 -10.12 -13.74 -5.90
N ASN A 164 -9.69 -13.73 -7.16
CA ASN A 164 -9.23 -14.94 -7.85
C ASN A 164 -7.97 -15.51 -7.20
N ALA A 165 -6.99 -14.66 -6.88
CA ALA A 165 -5.75 -15.07 -6.24
C ALA A 165 -6.01 -15.69 -4.85
N HIS A 166 -6.87 -15.06 -4.04
CA HIS A 166 -7.27 -15.60 -2.74
C HIS A 166 -8.13 -16.88 -2.85
N LYS A 167 -8.98 -17.01 -3.89
CA LYS A 167 -9.79 -18.21 -4.11
C LYS A 167 -8.92 -19.41 -4.46
N GLN A 168 -7.97 -19.25 -5.37
CA GLN A 168 -7.05 -20.33 -5.76
C GLN A 168 -6.20 -20.83 -4.58
N GLN A 169 -5.78 -19.93 -3.69
CA GLN A 169 -5.10 -20.32 -2.45
C GLN A 169 -6.00 -21.13 -1.49
N GLY A 170 -7.26 -20.72 -1.33
CA GLY A 170 -8.23 -21.46 -0.51
C GLY A 170 -8.52 -22.87 -1.03
N GLU A 171 -8.52 -23.06 -2.35
CA GLU A 171 -8.69 -24.36 -2.99
C GLU A 171 -7.45 -25.27 -2.82
N LEU A 172 -6.24 -24.69 -2.82
CA LEU A 172 -4.98 -25.40 -2.51
C LEU A 172 -4.86 -25.76 -1.02
N ALA A 173 -5.53 -25.01 -0.14
CA ALA A 173 -5.55 -25.18 1.31
C ALA A 173 -6.46 -26.30 1.83
N ALA A 174 -7.25 -26.94 0.95
CA ALA A 174 -8.29 -27.91 1.29
C ALA A 174 -7.75 -29.27 1.82
N GLY A 175 -6.58 -29.27 2.47
CA GLY A 175 -5.92 -30.41 3.12
C GLY A 175 -6.12 -30.49 4.64
N GLY A 176 -7.03 -29.69 5.22
CA GLY A 176 -7.39 -29.74 6.65
C GLY A 176 -7.17 -28.43 7.41
N ALA A 177 -7.62 -28.36 8.67
CA ALA A 177 -7.63 -27.13 9.48
C ALA A 177 -6.25 -26.47 9.69
N GLN A 178 -5.17 -27.25 9.65
CA GLN A 178 -3.79 -26.73 9.71
C GLN A 178 -3.32 -26.16 8.36
N ALA A 179 -3.83 -26.69 7.24
CA ALA A 179 -3.54 -26.21 5.89
C ALA A 179 -4.32 -24.93 5.57
N GLU A 180 -5.54 -24.76 6.10
CA GLU A 180 -6.29 -23.49 6.01
C GLU A 180 -5.59 -22.35 6.77
N GLN A 181 -5.01 -22.62 7.95
CA GLN A 181 -4.19 -21.63 8.67
C GLN A 181 -2.89 -21.32 7.93
N ALA A 182 -2.19 -22.33 7.40
CA ALA A 182 -0.98 -22.14 6.61
C ALA A 182 -1.23 -21.41 5.27
N ALA A 183 -2.38 -21.63 4.63
CA ALA A 183 -2.75 -20.96 3.38
C ALA A 183 -3.29 -19.54 3.61
N ALA A 184 -3.96 -19.28 4.74
CA ALA A 184 -4.31 -17.92 5.16
C ALA A 184 -3.06 -17.07 5.51
N GLU A 185 -1.90 -17.72 5.71
CA GLU A 185 -0.61 -17.07 5.93
C GLU A 185 0.22 -16.91 4.64
N GLN A 186 -0.14 -17.58 3.54
CA GLN A 186 0.53 -17.44 2.24
C GLN A 186 0.05 -16.18 1.51
N VAL A 187 1.00 -15.42 0.97
CA VAL A 187 0.71 -14.19 0.21
C VAL A 187 0.05 -14.56 -1.11
N ALA A 188 -1.11 -13.98 -1.42
CA ALA A 188 -1.78 -14.16 -2.70
C ALA A 188 -0.90 -13.60 -3.82
N GLU A 189 -0.19 -14.49 -4.50
CA GLU A 189 0.62 -14.18 -5.66
C GLU A 189 -0.29 -13.89 -6.85
N ILE A 190 -0.05 -12.76 -7.49
CA ILE A 190 -0.76 -12.31 -8.68
C ILE A 190 0.26 -12.32 -9.80
N SER A 191 0.07 -13.19 -10.78
CA SER A 191 0.93 -13.22 -11.96
C SER A 191 0.83 -11.91 -12.74
N HIS A 192 1.97 -11.36 -13.16
CA HIS A 192 2.02 -10.21 -14.06
C HIS A 192 1.19 -10.45 -15.33
N THR A 193 1.25 -11.68 -15.86
CA THR A 193 0.50 -12.07 -17.06
C THR A 193 -1.00 -12.02 -16.83
N GLU A 194 -1.48 -12.52 -15.68
CA GLU A 194 -2.91 -12.49 -15.35
C GLU A 194 -3.43 -11.06 -15.18
N LEU A 195 -2.67 -10.23 -14.46
CA LEU A 195 -3.02 -8.83 -14.27
C LEU A 195 -3.03 -8.07 -15.61
N LYS A 196 -2.03 -8.29 -16.47
CA LYS A 196 -1.99 -7.69 -17.81
C LYS A 196 -3.18 -8.12 -18.66
N LEU A 197 -3.49 -9.42 -18.68
CA LEU A 197 -4.63 -9.95 -19.44
C LEU A 197 -5.95 -9.35 -18.97
N ALA A 198 -6.17 -9.24 -17.66
CA ALA A 198 -7.39 -8.62 -17.12
C ALA A 198 -7.49 -7.13 -17.47
N LEU A 199 -6.38 -6.40 -17.44
CA LEU A 199 -6.34 -4.99 -17.86
C LEU A 199 -6.61 -4.84 -19.36
N VAL A 200 -6.02 -5.69 -20.20
CA VAL A 200 -6.30 -5.68 -21.65
C VAL A 200 -7.76 -5.99 -21.94
N ALA A 201 -8.31 -7.02 -21.29
CA ALA A 201 -9.72 -7.37 -21.44
C ALA A 201 -10.66 -6.23 -21.01
N ARG A 202 -10.24 -5.41 -20.03
CA ARG A 202 -11.07 -4.32 -19.53
C ARG A 202 -10.97 -3.02 -20.32
N PHE A 203 -9.78 -2.71 -20.83
CA PHE A 203 -9.46 -1.42 -21.47
C PHE A 203 -9.23 -1.52 -22.98
N ASP A 204 -9.36 -2.73 -23.54
CA ASP A 204 -9.24 -3.05 -24.97
C ASP A 204 -7.95 -2.49 -25.62
N SER A 205 -6.86 -2.47 -24.85
CA SER A 205 -5.60 -1.88 -25.29
C SER A 205 -4.41 -2.42 -24.49
N GLY A 206 -3.50 -3.09 -25.20
CA GLY A 206 -2.21 -3.54 -24.64
C GLY A 206 -1.37 -2.37 -24.13
N ALA A 207 -1.24 -1.31 -24.92
CA ALA A 207 -0.49 -0.12 -24.54
C ALA A 207 -1.08 0.56 -23.30
N LYS A 208 -2.41 0.59 -23.17
CA LYS A 208 -3.08 1.13 -21.98
C LYS A 208 -2.85 0.26 -20.75
N ALA A 209 -2.93 -1.06 -20.90
CA ALA A 209 -2.62 -2.00 -19.84
C ALA A 209 -1.17 -1.83 -19.34
N ASP A 210 -0.21 -1.64 -20.26
CA ASP A 210 1.19 -1.40 -19.90
C ASP A 210 1.40 -0.05 -19.21
N GLN A 211 0.68 1.00 -19.60
CA GLN A 211 0.67 2.27 -18.88
C GLN A 211 0.10 2.11 -17.47
N ILE A 212 -1.01 1.37 -17.32
CA ILE A 212 -1.65 1.13 -16.03
C ILE A 212 -0.76 0.26 -15.13
N LEU A 213 -0.11 -0.78 -15.66
CA LEU A 213 0.81 -1.65 -14.91
C LEU A 213 2.01 -0.87 -14.39
N ASN A 214 2.68 -0.12 -15.27
CA ASN A 214 3.79 0.73 -14.87
C ASN A 214 3.36 1.74 -13.80
N TYR A 215 2.15 2.28 -13.95
CA TYR A 215 1.55 3.19 -12.99
C TYR A 215 1.29 2.53 -11.62
N ILE A 216 0.68 1.33 -11.59
CA ILE A 216 0.39 0.61 -10.34
C ILE A 216 1.69 0.22 -9.61
N GLN A 217 2.68 -0.29 -10.35
CA GLN A 217 3.92 -0.83 -9.81
C GLN A 217 4.86 0.25 -9.27
N HIS A 218 5.12 1.28 -10.07
CA HIS A 218 6.18 2.25 -9.75
C HIS A 218 5.65 3.47 -8.99
N ARG A 219 4.37 3.80 -9.16
CA ARG A 219 3.78 4.98 -8.54
C ARG A 219 2.83 4.59 -7.43
N ALA A 220 1.81 3.78 -7.70
CA ALA A 220 0.70 3.62 -6.76
C ALA A 220 1.02 2.80 -5.48
N GLY A 221 2.05 1.96 -5.50
CA GLY A 221 2.39 1.06 -4.38
C GLY A 221 1.25 0.11 -3.97
N LEU A 222 0.22 -0.01 -4.84
CA LEU A 222 -0.96 -0.86 -4.64
C LEU A 222 -0.63 -2.34 -4.79
N LEU A 223 0.45 -2.64 -5.51
CA LEU A 223 1.06 -3.96 -5.64
C LEU A 223 2.55 -3.84 -5.36
N LEU A 224 3.07 -4.77 -4.55
CA LEU A 224 4.49 -4.98 -4.36
C LEU A 224 4.92 -6.08 -5.34
N ALA A 225 5.79 -5.75 -6.29
CA ALA A 225 6.49 -6.78 -7.06
C ALA A 225 7.36 -7.59 -6.10
N GLN A 226 7.25 -8.92 -6.12
CA GLN A 226 8.20 -9.81 -5.44
C GLN A 226 9.32 -10.26 -6.39
N ASP A 227 9.03 -10.33 -7.70
CA ASP A 227 9.95 -10.57 -8.82
C ASP A 227 9.45 -9.83 -10.09
N GLU A 228 10.17 -9.87 -11.21
CA GLU A 228 9.73 -9.27 -12.50
C GLU A 228 8.39 -9.84 -13.01
N ALA A 229 7.91 -10.96 -12.47
CA ALA A 229 6.73 -11.68 -12.94
C ALA A 229 5.60 -11.87 -11.90
N VAL A 230 5.81 -11.52 -10.62
CA VAL A 230 4.83 -11.78 -9.55
C VAL A 230 4.59 -10.53 -8.70
N TYR A 231 3.31 -10.20 -8.54
CA TYR A 231 2.81 -9.11 -7.71
C TYR A 231 2.14 -9.65 -6.46
N THR A 232 2.21 -8.88 -5.38
CA THR A 232 1.51 -9.18 -4.14
C THR A 232 0.81 -7.92 -3.64
N PHE A 233 -0.37 -8.07 -3.06
CA PHE A 233 -0.96 -6.94 -2.35
C PHE A 233 -0.13 -6.63 -1.10
N PRO A 234 0.11 -5.35 -0.75
CA PRO A 234 0.85 -4.99 0.46
C PRO A 234 0.18 -5.47 1.76
N HIS A 235 -1.05 -5.97 1.67
CA HIS A 235 -1.91 -6.37 2.77
C HIS A 235 -2.20 -7.87 2.75
N ARG A 236 -2.32 -8.44 3.96
CA ARG A 236 -2.64 -9.86 4.25
C ARG A 236 -4.13 -10.03 4.57
#